data_AF-A0A9P0J8P3-F1
#
_entry.id   AF-A0A9P0J8P3-F1
#
_cell.length_a   1.000
_cell.length_b   1.000
_cell.length_c   1.000
_cell.angle_alpha   90.00
_cell.angle_beta   90.00
_cell.angle_gamma   90.00
#
_symmetry.space_group_name_H-M   'P 1'
#
loop_
_entity.id
_entity.type
_entity.pdbx_description
1 polymer ?
#
loop_
_entity_poly.entity_id
_entity_poly.type
_entity_poly.pdbx_seq_one_letter_code
_entity_poly.pdbx_strand_id
1 'polypeptide(L)'
;MSPKQCNYNPTLAVEYSAPASDGDVGSPLETIRMNVYQMYEHVDWVNELESLATIPYMSARSMVRVRRLRRDLIDSLLRLSHTAHRFLRHGDPLVRRFAELLTTETALLIGRLYDMAWVGSPLMVV
;
A
#
# COMPACT_ATOMS: atom_id res chain seq x y z
N MET A 1 24.76 -8.68 -37.39
CA MET A 1 25.14 -8.21 -36.03
C MET A 1 24.42 -9.10 -35.02
N SER A 2 25.14 -9.94 -34.28
CA SER A 2 24.53 -10.79 -33.25
C SER A 2 24.33 -9.99 -31.95
N PRO A 3 23.22 -10.18 -31.21
CA PRO A 3 23.03 -9.53 -29.92
C PRO A 3 24.08 -10.07 -28.93
N LYS A 4 24.79 -9.16 -28.25
CA LYS A 4 25.69 -9.53 -27.15
C LYS A 4 24.85 -10.07 -26.01
N GLN A 5 25.08 -11.33 -25.64
CA GLN A 5 24.54 -11.91 -24.40
C GLN A 5 25.11 -11.13 -23.21
N CYS A 6 24.25 -10.52 -22.40
CA CYS A 6 24.64 -10.01 -21.09
C CYS A 6 24.91 -11.21 -20.17
N ASN A 7 26.17 -11.46 -19.84
CA ASN A 7 26.56 -12.32 -18.73
C ASN A 7 26.13 -11.66 -17.42
N TYR A 8 24.88 -11.88 -16.99
CA TYR A 8 24.46 -11.61 -15.63
C TYR A 8 25.04 -12.71 -14.73
N ASN A 9 26.12 -12.38 -14.02
CA ASN A 9 26.65 -13.21 -12.95
C ASN A 9 25.89 -12.83 -11.66
N PRO A 10 25.05 -13.71 -11.07
CA PRO A 10 24.16 -13.35 -9.97
C PRO A 10 24.84 -13.41 -8.58
N THR A 11 26.17 -13.35 -8.51
CA THR A 11 26.92 -13.64 -7.28
C THR A 11 27.49 -12.41 -6.57
N LEU A 12 27.00 -11.21 -6.89
CA LEU A 12 27.28 -9.99 -6.14
C LEU A 12 25.97 -9.24 -5.86
N ALA A 13 24.99 -9.94 -5.32
CA ALA A 13 23.99 -9.30 -4.47
C ALA A 13 24.74 -8.83 -3.21
N VAL A 14 25.39 -7.67 -3.35
CA VAL A 14 25.85 -6.84 -2.25
C VAL A 14 24.69 -6.83 -1.26
N GLU A 15 24.95 -7.35 -0.07
CA GLU A 15 24.08 -7.22 1.09
C GLU A 15 23.67 -5.75 1.13
N TYR A 16 22.42 -5.49 0.74
CA TYR A 16 21.84 -4.16 0.84
C TYR A 16 21.58 -3.98 2.33
N SER A 17 22.65 -3.66 3.05
CA SER A 17 22.60 -3.04 4.37
C SER A 17 21.88 -1.73 4.15
N ALA A 18 20.55 -1.77 4.20
CA ALA A 18 19.74 -0.58 4.29
C ALA A 18 20.39 0.27 5.39
N PRO A 19 20.72 1.55 5.13
CA PRO A 19 21.33 2.38 6.15
C PRO A 19 20.40 2.35 7.35
N ALA A 20 20.93 1.91 8.49
CA ALA A 20 20.27 2.03 9.77
C ALA A 20 19.99 3.52 9.96
N SER A 21 18.74 3.89 9.75
CA SER A 21 18.24 5.21 10.13
C SER A 21 18.33 5.26 11.65
N ASP A 22 19.35 5.95 12.15
CA ASP A 22 19.46 6.35 13.55
C ASP A 22 18.14 7.03 13.97
N GLY A 23 17.42 6.37 14.87
CA GLY A 23 16.13 6.84 15.37
C GLY A 23 15.30 5.67 15.86
N ASP A 24 15.71 5.07 16.98
CA ASP A 24 14.92 4.17 17.84
C ASP A 24 13.86 3.33 17.10
N VAL A 25 14.29 2.61 16.07
CA VAL A 25 13.40 1.74 15.30
C VAL A 25 13.27 0.46 16.11
N GLY A 26 12.14 0.31 16.79
CA GLY A 26 11.80 -0.89 17.57
C GLY A 26 12.05 -2.18 16.78
N SER A 27 12.09 -3.31 17.48
CA SER A 27 12.39 -4.62 16.91
C SER A 27 11.60 -4.89 15.61
N PRO A 28 12.11 -5.71 14.68
CA PRO A 28 11.38 -6.07 13.45
C PRO A 28 9.93 -6.49 13.69
N LEU A 29 9.67 -7.16 14.81
CA LEU A 29 8.34 -7.54 15.25
C LEU A 29 7.48 -6.34 15.68
N GLU A 30 8.02 -5.39 16.42
CA GLU A 30 7.30 -4.16 16.79
C GLU A 30 6.98 -3.32 15.55
N THR A 31 7.96 -3.16 14.66
CA THR A 31 7.78 -2.43 13.40
C THR A 31 6.65 -3.04 12.56
N ILE A 32 6.66 -4.36 12.33
CA ILE A 32 5.62 -5.00 11.52
C ILE A 32 4.26 -4.99 12.22
N ARG A 33 4.20 -5.09 13.55
CA ARG A 33 2.95 -4.98 14.31
C ARG A 33 2.35 -3.57 14.22
N MET A 34 3.17 -2.53 14.33
CA MET A 34 2.71 -1.14 14.15
C MET A 34 2.14 -0.91 12.76
N ASN A 35 2.78 -1.45 11.73
CA ASN A 35 2.26 -1.37 10.36
C ASN A 35 0.93 -2.12 10.20
N VAL A 36 0.76 -3.26 10.87
CA VAL A 36 -0.53 -3.98 10.89
C VAL A 36 -1.61 -3.15 11.58
N TYR A 37 -1.31 -2.47 12.68
CA TYR A 37 -2.27 -1.54 13.32
C TYR A 37 -2.63 -0.38 12.39
N GLN A 38 -1.65 0.24 11.72
CA GLN A 38 -1.93 1.27 10.72
C GLN A 38 -2.80 0.73 9.58
N MET A 39 -2.57 -0.49 9.11
CA MET A 39 -3.43 -1.11 8.08
C MET A 39 -4.88 -1.23 8.54
N TYR A 40 -5.14 -1.61 9.80
CA TYR A 40 -6.51 -1.64 10.33
C TYR A 40 -7.15 -0.25 10.39
N GLU A 41 -6.40 0.79 10.76
CA GLU A 41 -6.92 2.16 10.63
C GLU A 41 -7.29 2.45 9.18
N HIS A 42 -6.48 2.03 8.20
CA HIS A 42 -6.79 2.27 6.79
C HIS A 42 -8.05 1.54 6.33
N VAL A 43 -8.42 0.40 6.93
CA VAL A 43 -9.70 -0.28 6.65
C VAL A 43 -10.88 0.64 6.96
N ASP A 44 -10.87 1.32 8.10
CA ASP A 44 -11.94 2.25 8.50
C ASP A 44 -12.03 3.43 7.53
N TRP A 45 -10.87 3.95 7.09
CA TRP A 45 -10.81 5.06 6.14
C TRP A 45 -11.29 4.65 4.74
N VAL A 46 -11.00 3.42 4.29
CA VAL A 46 -11.57 2.88 3.05
C VAL A 46 -13.09 2.77 3.16
N ASN A 47 -13.61 2.24 4.26
CA ASN A 47 -15.06 2.12 4.48
C ASN A 47 -15.76 3.49 4.49
N GLU A 48 -15.16 4.49 5.15
CA GLU A 48 -15.67 5.86 5.14
C GLU A 48 -15.67 6.45 3.73
N LEU A 49 -14.59 6.24 2.98
CA LEU A 49 -14.46 6.75 1.62
C LEU A 49 -15.43 6.09 0.65
N GLU A 50 -15.66 4.78 0.78
CA GLU A 50 -16.69 4.03 0.04
C GLU A 50 -18.08 4.58 0.34
N SER A 51 -18.40 4.82 1.63
CA SER A 51 -19.66 5.44 2.04
C SER A 51 -19.85 6.81 1.38
N LEU A 52 -18.83 7.67 1.42
CA LEU A 52 -18.85 8.98 0.76
C LEU A 52 -19.05 8.87 -0.76
N ALA A 53 -18.47 7.86 -1.41
CA ALA A 53 -18.60 7.64 -2.84
C ALA A 53 -20.03 7.24 -3.26
N THR A 54 -20.85 6.71 -2.33
CA THR A 54 -22.25 6.34 -2.62
C THR A 54 -23.23 7.51 -2.51
N ILE A 55 -22.80 8.67 -1.98
CA ILE A 55 -23.67 9.82 -1.79
C ILE A 55 -24.05 10.40 -3.17
N PRO A 56 -25.35 10.37 -3.56
CA PRO A 56 -25.79 10.95 -4.81
C PRO A 56 -25.67 12.48 -4.76
N TYR A 57 -25.32 13.10 -5.90
CA TYR A 57 -25.23 14.56 -6.07
C TYR A 57 -24.18 15.26 -5.18
N MET A 58 -22.97 14.71 -5.07
CA MET A 58 -21.84 15.43 -4.48
C MET A 58 -21.46 16.68 -5.28
N SER A 59 -21.17 17.77 -4.57
CA SER A 59 -20.58 18.96 -5.19
C SER A 59 -19.25 18.64 -5.89
N ALA A 60 -18.90 19.38 -6.95
CA ALA A 60 -17.62 19.22 -7.64
C ALA A 60 -16.41 19.33 -6.70
N ARG A 61 -16.48 20.22 -5.70
CA ARG A 61 -15.44 20.37 -4.66
C ARG A 61 -15.32 19.10 -3.80
N SER A 62 -16.45 18.52 -3.40
CA SER A 62 -16.48 17.28 -2.62
C SER A 62 -15.93 16.09 -3.41
N MET A 63 -16.27 15.98 -4.70
CA MET A 63 -15.73 14.93 -5.58
C MET A 63 -14.21 15.03 -5.72
N VAL A 64 -13.65 16.25 -5.88
CA VAL A 64 -12.19 16.45 -5.92
C VAL A 64 -11.54 16.04 -4.59
N ARG A 65 -12.16 16.37 -3.45
CA ARG A 65 -11.66 15.96 -2.12
C ARG A 65 -11.63 14.44 -1.98
N VAL A 66 -12.71 13.74 -2.34
CA VAL A 66 -12.78 12.27 -2.32
C VAL A 66 -11.69 11.65 -3.19
N ARG A 67 -11.46 12.17 -4.40
CA ARG A 67 -10.39 11.69 -5.28
C ARG A 67 -8.99 11.89 -4.69
N ARG A 68 -8.75 12.99 -3.99
CA ARG A 68 -7.48 13.25 -3.28
C ARG A 68 -7.29 12.27 -2.13
N LEU A 69 -8.30 12.13 -1.26
CA LEU A 69 -8.27 11.18 -0.14
C LEU A 69 -8.03 9.75 -0.63
N ARG A 70 -8.68 9.34 -1.74
CA ARG A 70 -8.43 8.05 -2.38
C ARG A 70 -6.96 7.87 -2.77
N ARG A 71 -6.38 8.87 -3.45
CA ARG A 71 -4.99 8.82 -3.89
C ARG A 71 -4.05 8.73 -2.68
N ASP A 72 -4.26 9.58 -1.68
CA ASP A 72 -3.41 9.61 -0.48
C ASP A 72 -3.47 8.27 0.26
N LEU A 73 -4.66 7.64 0.31
CA LEU A 73 -4.84 6.33 0.93
C LEU A 73 -4.17 5.20 0.13
N ILE A 74 -4.27 5.22 -1.21
CA ILE A 74 -3.52 4.28 -2.07
C ILE A 74 -2.02 4.44 -1.85
N ASP A 75 -1.50 5.67 -1.86
CA ASP A 75 -0.08 5.96 -1.66
C ASP A 75 0.40 5.45 -0.29
N SER A 76 -0.43 5.58 0.75
CA SER A 76 -0.12 5.05 2.08
C SER A 76 -0.13 3.51 2.13
N LEU A 77 -1.15 2.87 1.55
CA LEU A 77 -1.24 1.40 1.45
C LEU A 77 -0.07 0.80 0.66
N LEU A 78 0.40 1.48 -0.39
CA LEU A 78 1.58 1.08 -1.14
C LEU A 78 2.86 1.15 -0.30
N ARG A 79 3.01 2.16 0.56
CA ARG A 79 4.15 2.25 1.50
C ARG A 79 4.13 1.11 2.52
N LEU A 80 2.94 0.77 3.03
CA LEU A 80 2.77 -0.38 3.92
C LEU A 80 3.15 -1.68 3.19
N SER A 81 2.60 -1.91 2.01
CA SER A 81 2.89 -3.09 1.19
C SER A 81 4.40 -3.24 0.88
N HIS A 82 5.06 -2.13 0.51
CA HIS A 82 6.50 -2.10 0.29
C HIS A 82 7.30 -2.46 1.55
N THR A 83 6.85 -1.97 2.71
CA THR A 83 7.47 -2.30 3.99
C THR A 83 7.29 -3.78 4.31
N ALA A 84 6.09 -4.34 4.13
CA ALA A 84 5.85 -5.78 4.30
C ALA A 84 6.76 -6.62 3.40
N HIS A 85 6.94 -6.22 2.15
CA HIS A 85 7.75 -6.98 1.19
C HIS A 85 9.19 -7.20 1.67
N ARG A 86 9.76 -6.21 2.39
CA ARG A 86 11.10 -6.33 3.01
C ARG A 86 11.15 -7.39 4.11
N PHE A 87 10.04 -7.62 4.80
CA PHE A 87 9.94 -8.58 5.90
C PHE A 87 9.51 -10.00 5.46
N LEU A 88 9.09 -10.21 4.21
CA LEU A 88 8.70 -11.54 3.72
C LEU A 88 9.83 -12.58 3.75
N ARG A 89 11.09 -12.12 3.66
CA ARG A 89 12.28 -12.98 3.73
C ARG A 89 12.89 -13.06 5.13
N HIS A 90 12.22 -12.52 6.15
CA HIS A 90 12.74 -12.52 7.52
C HIS A 90 12.77 -13.93 8.11
N GLY A 91 13.81 -14.24 8.90
CA GLY A 91 14.01 -15.58 9.49
C GLY A 91 13.01 -15.95 10.58
N ASP A 92 12.43 -14.94 11.26
CA ASP A 92 11.38 -15.13 12.25
C ASP A 92 10.02 -15.44 11.59
N PRO A 93 9.40 -16.61 11.88
CA PRO A 93 8.10 -16.99 11.35
C PRO A 93 6.96 -16.00 11.68
N LEU A 94 6.99 -15.36 12.84
CA LEU A 94 5.95 -14.40 13.25
C LEU A 94 6.03 -13.13 12.42
N VAL A 95 7.24 -12.59 12.25
CA VAL A 95 7.48 -11.39 11.42
C VAL A 95 7.03 -11.64 9.99
N ARG A 96 7.39 -12.80 9.42
CA ARG A 96 6.96 -13.20 8.08
C ARG A 96 5.44 -13.32 7.96
N ARG A 97 4.76 -13.94 8.95
CA ARG A 97 3.29 -14.06 8.94
C ARG A 97 2.59 -12.69 8.96
N PHE A 98 3.10 -11.75 9.76
CA PHE A 98 2.57 -10.38 9.75
C PHE A 98 2.83 -9.66 8.42
N ALA A 99 3.98 -9.89 7.80
CA ALA A 99 4.28 -9.36 6.47
C ALA A 99 3.36 -9.93 5.39
N GLU A 100 3.06 -11.23 5.42
CA GLU A 100 2.10 -11.87 4.51
C GLU A 100 0.69 -11.31 4.69
N LEU A 101 0.24 -11.13 5.94
CA LEU A 101 -1.03 -10.48 6.27
C LEU A 101 -1.07 -9.06 5.70
N LEU A 102 -0.07 -8.24 6.00
CA LEU A 102 -0.03 -6.85 5.53
C LEU A 102 -0.03 -6.76 4.00
N THR A 103 0.70 -7.65 3.33
CA THR A 103 0.73 -7.71 1.86
C THR A 103 -0.65 -8.04 1.28
N THR A 104 -1.33 -9.03 1.85
CA THR A 104 -2.65 -9.48 1.39
C THR A 104 -3.72 -8.41 1.63
N GLU A 105 -3.78 -7.87 2.84
CA GLU A 105 -4.78 -6.87 3.22
C GLU A 105 -4.59 -5.56 2.46
N THR A 106 -3.35 -5.08 2.30
CA THR A 106 -3.09 -3.86 1.51
C THR A 106 -3.49 -4.05 0.05
N ALA A 107 -3.25 -5.22 -0.55
CA ALA A 107 -3.68 -5.51 -1.91
C ALA A 107 -5.22 -5.52 -2.04
N LEU A 108 -5.93 -6.11 -1.08
CA LEU A 108 -7.40 -6.10 -1.03
C LEU A 108 -7.96 -4.67 -0.93
N LEU A 109 -7.42 -3.87 -0.01
CA LEU A 109 -7.85 -2.48 0.17
C LEU A 109 -7.56 -1.61 -1.05
N ILE A 110 -6.39 -1.78 -1.67
CA ILE A 110 -6.06 -1.10 -2.93
C ILE A 110 -7.05 -1.48 -4.03
N GLY A 111 -7.38 -2.78 -4.16
CA GLY A 111 -8.38 -3.26 -5.13
C GLY A 111 -9.73 -2.58 -4.92
N ARG A 112 -10.23 -2.56 -3.69
CA ARG A 112 -11.47 -1.86 -3.32
C ARG A 112 -11.44 -0.38 -3.70
N LEU A 113 -10.33 0.30 -3.44
CA LEU A 113 -10.17 1.71 -3.80
C LEU A 113 -10.17 1.95 -5.32
N TYR A 114 -9.65 1.02 -6.11
CA TYR A 114 -9.75 1.06 -7.57
C TYR A 114 -11.17 0.77 -8.09
N ASP A 115 -11.87 -0.15 -7.43
CA ASP A 115 -13.22 -0.59 -7.79
C ASP A 115 -14.31 0.43 -7.42
N MET A 116 -14.01 1.39 -6.52
CA MET A 116 -14.91 2.51 -6.23
C MET A 116 -15.26 3.26 -7.52
N ALA A 117 -16.47 2.96 -8.01
CA ALA A 117 -17.04 3.50 -9.23
C ALA A 117 -16.98 5.03 -9.20
N TRP A 118 -16.64 5.62 -10.34
CA TRP A 118 -16.51 7.06 -10.55
C TRP A 118 -17.89 7.75 -10.47
N VAL A 119 -18.49 7.79 -9.29
CA VAL A 119 -19.68 8.61 -9.03
C VAL A 119 -19.23 10.06 -9.20
N GLY A 120 -19.65 10.65 -10.32
CA GLY A 120 -19.23 11.99 -10.74
C GLY A 120 -18.38 12.08 -12.01
N SER A 121 -18.49 11.13 -12.95
CA SER A 121 -18.09 11.45 -14.32
C SER A 121 -19.06 12.54 -14.83
N PRO A 122 -18.58 13.74 -15.19
CA PRO A 122 -19.44 14.84 -15.68
C PRO A 122 -20.12 14.52 -17.03
N LEU A 123 -19.88 13.33 -17.59
CA LEU A 123 -20.46 12.85 -18.85
C LEU A 123 -21.84 12.20 -18.71
N MET A 124 -22.45 12.20 -17.52
CA MET A 124 -23.86 11.77 -17.34
C MET A 124 -24.75 12.94 -16.93
N VAL A 125 -24.69 14.04 -17.68
CA VAL A 125 -25.82 14.97 -17.79
C VAL A 125 -26.43 14.71 -19.16
N VAL A 126 -27.61 14.07 -19.13
CA VAL A 126 -28.51 13.85 -20.26
C VAL A 126 -28.96 15.19 -20.83
#